data_AF-A0AAX2H558-F1
#
_entry.id   AF-A0AAX2H558-F1
#
_cell.length_a   1.000
_cell.length_b   1.000
_cell.length_c   1.000
_cell.angle_alpha   90.00
_cell.angle_beta   90.00
_cell.angle_gamma   90.00
#
_symmetry.space_group_name_H-M   'P 1'
#
loop_
_entity.id
_entity.type
_entity.pdbx_description
1 polymer ?
#
loop_
_entity_poly.entity_id
_entity_poly.type
_entity_poly.pdbx_seq_one_letter_code
_entity_poly.pdbx_strand_id
1 'polypeptide(L)'
;MLLRIALGDQAHIAATTHLFTAVYAQFCVLALISRWPFDKLAVQLRGATQATWNKGASSGVLRYYDTRLFRHFCEQLDPEQLAPFHGPVCRWHWIDHDGKKASLCGLDINPQDHSALTGLTLNAAQVQPLHALSAALQWLKKNDCTPAQHGFTSHEALIRCLTGIHLNLSRQQLEKPQHEAFIASALSEFPPLSLTPKKAAL
;
A
#
# COMPACT_ATOMS: atom_id res chain seq x y z
N MET A 1 14.79 -7.47 0.36
CA MET A 1 15.55 -8.07 1.48
C MET A 1 14.56 -8.34 2.60
N LEU A 2 14.49 -9.56 3.13
CA LEU A 2 13.66 -9.91 4.29
C LEU A 2 14.62 -10.22 5.45
N LEU A 3 14.41 -9.56 6.60
CA LEU A 3 15.25 -9.73 7.79
C LEU A 3 14.39 -10.29 8.92
N ARG A 4 14.92 -11.28 9.64
CA ARG A 4 14.30 -11.79 10.87
C ARG A 4 14.93 -11.10 12.07
N ILE A 5 14.10 -10.60 12.96
CA ILE A 5 14.53 -9.97 14.21
C ILE A 5 13.99 -10.82 15.36
N ALA A 6 14.87 -11.33 16.21
CA ALA A 6 14.46 -12.03 17.42
C ALA A 6 14.24 -11.01 18.54
N LEU A 7 12.97 -10.82 18.96
CA LEU A 7 12.62 -9.81 19.98
C LEU A 7 13.15 -10.14 21.38
N GLY A 8 13.63 -11.36 21.62
CA GLY A 8 14.30 -11.73 22.88
C GLY A 8 15.80 -11.42 22.90
N ASP A 9 16.37 -10.97 21.77
CA ASP A 9 17.81 -10.74 21.62
C ASP A 9 18.10 -9.23 21.58
N GLN A 10 18.79 -8.73 22.60
CA GLN A 10 19.12 -7.31 22.72
C GLN A 10 20.07 -6.82 21.64
N ALA A 11 20.97 -7.66 21.13
CA ALA A 11 21.85 -7.30 20.02
C ALA A 11 21.05 -7.12 18.73
N HIS A 12 20.08 -8.00 18.47
CA HIS A 12 19.16 -7.85 17.35
C HIS A 12 18.28 -6.61 17.46
N ILE A 13 17.79 -6.28 18.65
CA ILE A 13 17.00 -5.06 18.88
C ILE A 13 17.86 -3.83 18.59
N ALA A 14 19.06 -3.74 19.17
CA ALA A 14 19.96 -2.60 18.97
C ALA A 14 20.35 -2.42 17.50
N ALA A 15 20.69 -3.51 16.80
CA ALA A 15 21.00 -3.48 15.38
C ALA A 15 19.79 -3.03 14.53
N THR A 16 18.59 -3.47 14.89
CA THR A 16 17.34 -3.05 14.22
C THR A 16 17.08 -1.57 14.42
N THR A 17 17.23 -1.05 15.63
CA THR A 17 17.07 0.38 15.90
C THR A 17 18.04 1.20 15.07
N HIS A 18 19.32 0.81 15.02
CA HIS A 18 20.31 1.49 14.20
C HIS A 18 19.97 1.43 12.70
N LEU A 19 19.56 0.26 12.19
CA LEU A 19 19.12 0.11 10.81
C LEU A 19 17.95 1.04 10.50
N PHE A 20 16.90 1.02 11.33
CA PHE A 20 15.73 1.86 11.16
C PHE A 20 16.08 3.34 11.23
N THR A 21 16.92 3.79 12.16
CA THR A 21 17.36 5.19 12.22
C THR A 21 18.17 5.59 10.99
N ALA A 22 19.08 4.73 10.51
CA ALA A 22 19.91 5.02 9.35
C ALA A 22 19.11 5.06 8.04
N VAL A 23 18.03 4.28 7.93
CA VAL A 23 17.22 4.18 6.71
C VAL A 23 15.88 4.91 6.80
N TYR A 24 15.56 5.52 7.96
CA TYR A 24 14.25 6.13 8.25
C TYR A 24 13.83 7.16 7.20
N ALA A 25 14.78 7.96 6.73
CA ALA A 25 14.53 9.02 5.76
C ALA A 25 14.40 8.51 4.30
N GLN A 26 14.82 7.27 4.02
CA GLN A 26 14.97 6.76 2.66
C GLN A 26 14.11 5.53 2.36
N PHE A 27 13.62 4.80 3.37
CA PHE A 27 12.90 3.54 3.16
C PHE A 27 11.53 3.45 3.84
N CYS A 28 10.60 2.93 3.05
CA CYS A 28 9.29 2.45 3.43
C CYS A 28 9.42 1.07 4.12
N VAL A 29 9.74 1.03 5.41
CA VAL A 29 9.86 -0.23 6.15
C VAL A 29 8.48 -0.83 6.43
N LEU A 30 8.21 -2.01 5.85
CA LEU A 30 7.08 -2.86 6.21
C LEU A 30 7.55 -3.96 7.17
N ALA A 31 7.03 -3.94 8.39
CA ALA A 31 7.29 -4.96 9.40
C ALA A 31 6.07 -5.86 9.57
N LEU A 32 6.30 -7.10 10.00
CA LEU A 32 5.24 -8.05 10.30
C LEU A 32 5.59 -8.92 11.50
N ILE A 33 4.56 -9.42 12.18
CA ILE A 33 4.64 -10.44 13.21
C ILE A 33 4.06 -11.73 12.64
N SER A 34 4.77 -12.84 12.79
CA SER A 34 4.34 -14.16 12.31
C SER A 34 4.82 -15.25 13.26
N ARG A 35 3.99 -16.29 13.42
CA ARG A 35 4.34 -17.54 14.12
C ARG A 35 4.93 -18.59 13.18
N TRP A 36 4.97 -18.33 11.87
CA TRP A 36 5.47 -19.27 10.89
C TRP A 36 7.00 -19.41 10.99
N PRO A 37 7.54 -20.60 10.66
CA PRO A 37 8.96 -20.75 10.37
C PRO A 37 9.40 -19.77 9.28
N PHE A 38 10.58 -19.16 9.45
CA PHE A 38 11.05 -18.07 8.61
C PHE A 38 11.19 -18.46 7.13
N ASP A 39 11.66 -19.68 6.86
CA ASP A 39 11.77 -20.27 5.53
C ASP A 39 10.41 -20.37 4.83
N LYS A 40 9.39 -20.90 5.52
CA LYS A 40 8.02 -20.99 4.99
C LYS A 40 7.42 -19.62 4.73
N LEU A 41 7.60 -18.69 5.68
CA LEU A 41 7.15 -17.30 5.54
C LEU A 41 7.82 -16.62 4.35
N ALA A 42 9.15 -16.77 4.20
CA ALA A 42 9.91 -16.14 3.13
C ALA A 42 9.47 -16.64 1.73
N VAL A 43 9.14 -17.93 1.61
CA VAL A 43 8.58 -18.50 0.37
C VAL A 43 7.21 -17.89 0.06
N GLN A 44 6.30 -17.86 1.04
CA GLN A 44 4.96 -17.29 0.87
C GLN A 44 5.00 -15.82 0.43
N LEU A 45 5.78 -15.02 1.15
CA LEU A 45 5.95 -13.59 0.88
C LEU A 45 6.62 -13.33 -0.47
N ARG A 46 7.57 -14.18 -0.87
CA ARG A 46 8.19 -14.09 -2.20
C ARG A 46 7.16 -14.38 -3.29
N GLY A 47 6.31 -15.38 -3.11
CA GLY A 47 5.20 -15.67 -4.02
C GLY A 47 4.29 -14.46 -4.24
N ALA A 48 3.96 -13.74 -3.16
CA ALA A 48 3.16 -12.51 -3.23
C ALA A 48 3.81 -11.37 -4.05
N THR A 49 5.10 -11.44 -4.36
CA THR A 49 5.75 -10.44 -5.22
C THR A 49 5.44 -10.63 -6.70
N GLN A 50 4.93 -11.78 -7.10
CA GLN A 50 4.59 -12.05 -8.50
C GLN A 50 3.12 -11.75 -8.71
N ALA A 51 2.80 -10.94 -9.71
CA ALA A 51 1.43 -10.69 -10.11
C ALA A 51 1.25 -10.92 -11.61
N THR A 52 0.08 -11.46 -11.96
CA THR A 52 -0.39 -11.54 -13.33
C THR A 52 -1.73 -10.83 -13.45
N TRP A 53 -2.00 -10.26 -14.61
CA TRP A 53 -3.30 -9.65 -14.92
C TRP A 53 -3.63 -9.84 -16.40
N ASN A 54 -4.78 -9.34 -16.84
CA ASN A 54 -5.29 -9.55 -18.20
C ASN A 54 -5.36 -11.04 -18.56
N LYS A 55 -5.89 -11.87 -17.63
CA LYS A 55 -5.97 -13.33 -17.78
C LYS A 55 -4.60 -13.98 -18.06
N GLY A 56 -3.54 -13.43 -17.47
CA GLY A 56 -2.17 -13.95 -17.61
C GLY A 56 -1.38 -13.38 -18.78
N ALA A 57 -1.99 -12.56 -19.64
CA ALA A 57 -1.29 -11.91 -20.75
C ALA A 57 -0.29 -10.83 -20.31
N SER A 58 -0.38 -10.38 -19.06
CA SER A 58 0.51 -9.39 -18.49
C SER A 58 1.00 -9.86 -17.12
N SER A 59 2.27 -9.60 -16.81
CA SER A 59 2.89 -9.99 -15.54
C SER A 59 3.89 -8.94 -15.07
N GLY A 60 4.19 -8.96 -13.79
CA GLY A 60 5.11 -8.00 -13.19
C GLY A 60 5.35 -8.24 -11.71
N VAL A 61 6.29 -7.45 -11.19
CA VAL A 61 6.64 -7.49 -9.76
C VAL A 61 5.70 -6.57 -8.99
N LEU A 62 4.90 -7.15 -8.13
CA LEU A 62 4.08 -6.46 -7.16
C LEU A 62 4.92 -6.09 -5.94
N ARG A 63 5.16 -4.78 -5.78
CA ARG A 63 5.93 -4.22 -4.67
C ARG A 63 5.06 -4.01 -3.44
N TYR A 64 4.38 -5.06 -2.95
CA TYR A 64 3.51 -4.95 -1.76
C TYR A 64 4.27 -4.42 -0.54
N TYR A 65 5.58 -4.65 -0.46
CA TYR A 65 6.45 -4.18 0.62
C TYR A 65 6.71 -2.65 0.59
N ASP A 66 6.29 -1.95 -0.46
CA ASP A 66 6.32 -0.49 -0.51
C ASP A 66 5.19 0.05 0.36
N THR A 67 5.50 0.62 1.54
CA THR A 67 4.49 1.09 2.51
C THR A 67 3.56 2.17 1.94
N ARG A 68 3.99 2.86 0.88
CA ARG A 68 3.16 3.83 0.15
C ARG A 68 2.03 3.19 -0.64
N LEU A 69 2.22 1.92 -1.02
CA LEU A 69 1.27 1.14 -1.81
C LEU A 69 0.56 0.08 -0.97
N PHE A 70 1.17 -0.35 0.13
CA PHE A 70 0.76 -1.54 0.89
C PHE A 70 -0.72 -1.54 1.28
N ARG A 71 -1.19 -0.45 1.91
CA ARG A 71 -2.58 -0.36 2.37
C ARG A 71 -3.57 -0.46 1.21
N HIS A 72 -3.34 0.33 0.17
CA HIS A 72 -4.19 0.38 -1.02
C HIS A 72 -4.20 -0.95 -1.78
N PHE A 73 -3.04 -1.61 -1.86
CA PHE A 73 -2.94 -2.96 -2.40
C PHE A 73 -3.83 -3.94 -1.65
N CYS A 74 -3.76 -3.96 -0.31
CA CYS A 74 -4.59 -4.84 0.49
C CYS A 74 -6.10 -4.55 0.33
N GLU A 75 -6.48 -3.29 0.07
CA GLU A 75 -7.87 -2.90 -0.20
C GLU A 75 -8.40 -3.41 -1.54
N GLN A 76 -7.53 -3.77 -2.50
CA GLN A 76 -7.96 -4.28 -3.79
C GLN A 76 -8.12 -5.80 -3.82
N LEU A 77 -7.58 -6.51 -2.84
CA LEU A 77 -7.60 -7.97 -2.85
C LEU A 77 -8.97 -8.50 -2.40
N ASP A 78 -9.46 -9.48 -3.14
CA ASP A 78 -10.67 -10.21 -2.78
C ASP A 78 -10.36 -11.21 -1.65
N PRO A 79 -11.36 -11.70 -0.89
CA PRO A 79 -11.13 -12.62 0.22
C PRO A 79 -10.28 -13.85 -0.13
N GLU A 80 -10.45 -14.40 -1.33
CA GLU A 80 -9.70 -15.56 -1.82
C GLU A 80 -8.21 -15.24 -2.07
N GLN A 81 -7.87 -13.98 -2.40
CA GLN A 81 -6.48 -13.52 -2.57
C GLN A 81 -5.88 -13.06 -1.24
N LEU A 82 -6.70 -12.46 -0.36
CA LEU A 82 -6.29 -12.06 0.99
C LEU A 82 -5.94 -13.26 1.85
N ALA A 83 -6.68 -14.37 1.76
CA ALA A 83 -6.45 -15.56 2.56
C ALA A 83 -5.01 -16.10 2.44
N PRO A 84 -4.48 -16.38 1.24
CA PRO A 84 -3.10 -16.83 1.09
C PRO A 84 -2.08 -15.74 1.47
N PHE A 85 -2.35 -14.46 1.18
CA PHE A 85 -1.42 -13.37 1.45
C PHE A 85 -1.29 -13.00 2.94
N HIS A 86 -2.42 -12.90 3.66
CA HIS A 86 -2.48 -12.56 5.09
C HIS A 86 -2.44 -13.78 6.00
N GLY A 87 -2.66 -14.98 5.47
CA GLY A 87 -2.57 -16.25 6.19
C GLY A 87 -1.35 -16.38 7.10
N PRO A 88 -0.12 -16.16 6.60
CA PRO A 88 1.07 -16.34 7.42
C PRO A 88 1.37 -15.20 8.40
N VAL A 89 0.53 -14.16 8.49
CA VAL A 89 0.81 -12.95 9.26
C VAL A 89 -0.18 -12.78 10.40
N CYS A 90 0.31 -12.45 11.60
CA CYS A 90 -0.51 -12.03 12.73
C CYS A 90 -0.90 -10.56 12.56
N ARG A 91 0.10 -9.71 12.29
CA ARG A 91 -0.08 -8.26 12.13
C ARG A 91 1.02 -7.65 11.27
N TRP A 92 0.63 -6.71 10.44
CA TRP A 92 1.50 -5.82 9.67
C TRP A 92 1.65 -4.47 10.37
N HIS A 93 2.82 -3.85 10.22
CA HIS A 93 3.15 -2.54 10.78
C HIS A 93 3.96 -1.72 9.78
N TRP A 94 3.61 -0.44 9.64
CA TRP A 94 4.37 0.51 8.83
C TRP A 94 4.21 1.94 9.35
N ILE A 95 4.99 2.84 8.79
CA ILE A 95 4.79 4.29 8.91
C ILE A 95 4.10 4.78 7.63
N ASP A 96 2.99 5.49 7.80
CA ASP A 96 2.19 6.05 6.70
C ASP A 96 2.81 7.32 6.10
N HIS A 97 2.18 7.91 5.08
CA HIS A 97 2.70 9.12 4.41
C HIS A 97 2.74 10.37 5.31
N ASP A 98 2.07 10.33 6.46
CA ASP A 98 2.01 11.39 7.46
C ASP A 98 2.96 11.13 8.64
N GLY A 99 3.81 10.10 8.56
CA GLY A 99 4.74 9.74 9.63
C GLY A 99 4.07 9.03 10.81
N LYS A 100 2.80 8.62 10.69
CA LYS A 100 2.06 7.97 11.76
C LYS A 100 2.20 6.45 11.68
N LYS A 101 2.14 5.82 12.85
CA LYS A 101 2.16 4.35 12.96
C LYS A 101 0.83 3.79 12.44
N ALA A 102 0.91 2.87 11.48
CA ALA A 102 -0.23 2.17 10.92
C ALA A 102 -0.06 0.66 11.10
N SER A 103 -1.19 -0.06 11.14
CA SER A 103 -1.19 -1.52 11.25
C SER A 103 -2.39 -2.15 10.55
N LEU A 104 -2.24 -3.40 10.16
CA LEU A 104 -3.29 -4.21 9.55
C LEU A 104 -3.21 -5.63 10.12
N CYS A 105 -4.33 -6.17 10.58
CA CYS A 105 -4.39 -7.56 11.04
C CYS A 105 -4.14 -8.51 9.86
N GLY A 106 -3.40 -9.60 10.11
CA GLY A 106 -3.45 -10.75 9.22
C GLY A 106 -4.43 -11.80 9.74
N LEU A 107 -4.32 -13.02 9.23
CA LEU A 107 -5.24 -14.12 9.55
C LEU A 107 -4.63 -15.18 10.47
N ASP A 108 -3.30 -15.20 10.58
CA ASP A 108 -2.57 -16.08 11.50
C ASP A 108 -2.94 -17.58 11.39
N ILE A 109 -3.11 -18.03 10.14
CA ILE A 109 -3.50 -19.40 9.77
C ILE A 109 -2.33 -20.36 10.04
N ASN A 110 -2.63 -21.59 10.44
CA ASN A 110 -1.62 -22.61 10.64
C ASN A 110 -0.89 -22.94 9.32
N PRO A 111 0.46 -23.04 9.31
CA PRO A 111 1.21 -23.40 8.11
C PRO A 111 0.80 -24.72 7.44
N GLN A 112 0.19 -25.66 8.17
CA GLN A 112 -0.24 -26.95 7.62
C GLN A 112 -1.55 -26.85 6.82
N ASP A 113 -2.37 -25.84 7.11
CA ASP A 113 -3.68 -25.64 6.49
C ASP A 113 -3.61 -24.66 5.31
N HIS A 114 -2.39 -24.30 4.89
CA HIS A 114 -2.14 -23.16 4.00
C HIS A 114 -1.39 -23.57 2.74
N SER A 115 -1.91 -23.14 1.58
CA SER A 115 -1.33 -23.44 0.27
C SER A 115 -0.20 -22.46 -0.08
N ALA A 116 0.80 -22.94 -0.80
CA ALA A 116 1.89 -22.09 -1.28
C ALA A 116 1.35 -21.03 -2.25
N LEU A 117 1.55 -19.75 -1.91
CA LEU A 117 1.30 -18.64 -2.82
C LEU A 117 2.43 -18.61 -3.86
N THR A 118 2.09 -18.75 -5.14
CA THR A 118 3.06 -18.69 -6.25
C THR A 118 2.94 -17.40 -7.05
N GLY A 119 1.90 -16.62 -6.80
CA GLY A 119 1.61 -15.35 -7.43
C GLY A 119 0.17 -14.93 -7.18
N LEU A 120 -0.13 -13.66 -7.43
CA LEU A 120 -1.47 -13.11 -7.35
C LEU A 120 -2.01 -12.85 -8.77
N THR A 121 -3.19 -13.37 -9.06
CA THR A 121 -3.89 -13.06 -10.31
C THR A 121 -4.85 -11.92 -10.06
N LEU A 122 -4.53 -10.73 -10.60
CA LEU A 122 -5.33 -9.53 -10.45
C LEU A 122 -6.23 -9.30 -11.66
N ASN A 123 -7.46 -8.87 -11.42
CA ASN A 123 -8.37 -8.47 -12.49
C ASN A 123 -8.21 -6.97 -12.85
N ALA A 124 -8.84 -6.53 -13.94
CA ALA A 124 -8.71 -5.15 -14.40
C ALA A 124 -9.22 -4.11 -13.37
N ALA A 125 -10.28 -4.44 -12.62
CA ALA A 125 -10.82 -3.57 -11.58
C ALA A 125 -9.89 -3.42 -10.38
N GLN A 126 -9.05 -4.43 -10.10
CA GLN A 126 -8.02 -4.39 -9.05
C GLN A 126 -6.76 -3.64 -9.52
N VAL A 127 -6.43 -3.75 -10.81
CA VAL A 127 -5.22 -3.13 -11.39
C VAL A 127 -5.41 -1.62 -11.62
N GLN A 128 -6.61 -1.16 -12.00
CA GLN A 128 -6.88 0.26 -12.26
C GLN A 128 -6.58 1.19 -11.07
N PRO A 129 -7.05 0.91 -9.84
CA PRO A 129 -6.72 1.72 -8.66
C PRO A 129 -5.23 1.76 -8.34
N LEU A 130 -4.50 0.66 -8.56
CA LEU A 130 -3.05 0.62 -8.32
C LEU A 130 -2.28 1.48 -9.33
N HIS A 131 -2.71 1.51 -10.60
CA HIS A 131 -2.15 2.44 -11.59
C HIS A 131 -2.45 3.90 -11.25
N ALA A 132 -3.69 4.20 -10.86
CA ALA A 132 -4.09 5.54 -10.49
C ALA A 132 -3.32 6.05 -9.26
N LEU A 133 -3.11 5.21 -8.25
CA LEU A 133 -2.28 5.52 -7.10
C LEU A 133 -0.82 5.77 -7.50
N SER A 134 -0.26 4.92 -8.36
CA SER A 134 1.10 5.12 -8.86
C SER A 134 1.24 6.45 -9.60
N ALA A 135 0.24 6.83 -10.40
CA ALA A 135 0.21 8.11 -11.10
C ALA A 135 0.09 9.29 -10.13
N ALA A 136 -0.78 9.19 -9.11
CA ALA A 136 -0.92 10.18 -8.06
C ALA A 136 0.39 10.44 -7.31
N LEU A 137 1.09 9.37 -6.89
CA LEU A 137 2.38 9.48 -6.21
C LEU A 137 3.47 10.08 -7.11
N GLN A 138 3.48 9.76 -8.40
CA GLN A 138 4.39 10.37 -9.37
C GLN A 138 4.08 11.85 -9.58
N TRP A 139 2.80 12.22 -9.64
CA TRP A 139 2.37 13.60 -9.78
C TRP A 139 2.78 14.44 -8.56
N LEU A 140 2.57 13.93 -7.33
CA LEU A 140 3.03 14.59 -6.10
C LEU A 140 4.53 14.82 -6.11
N LYS A 141 5.30 13.79 -6.47
CA LYS A 141 6.77 13.89 -6.56
C LYS A 141 7.23 14.91 -7.61
N LYS A 142 6.52 15.02 -8.74
CA LYS A 142 6.87 15.95 -9.83
C LYS A 142 6.58 17.41 -9.45
N ASN A 143 5.48 17.65 -8.73
CA ASN A 143 4.98 19.01 -8.49
C ASN A 143 5.30 19.56 -7.09
N ASP A 144 5.99 18.78 -6.24
CA ASP A 144 6.37 19.16 -4.87
C ASP A 144 5.18 19.68 -4.03
N CYS A 145 4.02 19.05 -4.23
CA CYS A 145 2.77 19.49 -3.61
C CYS A 145 2.69 19.09 -2.15
N THR A 146 2.30 20.04 -1.31
CA THR A 146 1.99 19.82 0.10
C THR A 146 0.48 19.75 0.33
N PRO A 147 0.00 18.98 1.32
CA PRO A 147 -1.43 18.91 1.66
C PRO A 147 -2.07 20.29 1.88
N ALA A 148 -1.37 21.17 2.60
CA ALA A 148 -1.88 22.49 2.98
C ALA A 148 -2.16 23.41 1.78
N GLN A 149 -1.37 23.32 0.71
CA GLN A 149 -1.59 24.10 -0.53
C GLN A 149 -2.94 23.79 -1.19
N HIS A 150 -3.51 22.62 -0.93
CA HIS A 150 -4.78 22.15 -1.48
C HIS A 150 -5.85 21.96 -0.40
N GLY A 151 -5.64 22.54 0.79
CA GLY A 151 -6.59 22.47 1.90
C GLY A 151 -6.65 21.13 2.64
N PHE A 152 -5.81 20.15 2.32
CA PHE A 152 -5.79 18.86 3.01
C PHE A 152 -5.03 18.93 4.33
N THR A 153 -5.51 18.18 5.33
CA THR A 153 -4.87 18.07 6.65
C THR A 153 -3.80 16.98 6.72
N SER A 154 -3.61 16.21 5.65
CA SER A 154 -2.73 15.04 5.63
C SER A 154 -2.38 14.61 4.19
N HIS A 155 -1.20 14.01 4.01
CA HIS A 155 -0.76 13.41 2.75
C HIS A 155 -1.63 12.21 2.39
N GLU A 156 -2.04 11.38 3.34
CA GLU A 156 -2.97 10.27 3.08
C GLU A 156 -4.31 10.75 2.49
N ALA A 157 -4.82 11.90 2.96
CA ALA A 157 -6.04 12.49 2.41
C ALA A 157 -5.84 13.00 0.97
N LEU A 158 -4.74 13.72 0.72
CA LEU A 158 -4.39 14.22 -0.60
C LEU A 158 -4.14 13.07 -1.61
N ILE A 159 -3.37 12.05 -1.22
CA ILE A 159 -3.07 10.89 -2.07
C ILE A 159 -4.34 10.16 -2.48
N ARG A 160 -5.28 9.95 -1.54
CA ARG A 160 -6.55 9.31 -1.83
C ARG A 160 -7.43 10.16 -2.77
N CYS A 161 -7.45 11.49 -2.59
CA CYS A 161 -8.14 12.39 -3.51
C CYS A 161 -7.54 12.30 -4.91
N LEU A 162 -6.22 12.46 -5.04
CA LEU A 162 -5.50 12.36 -6.31
C LEU A 162 -5.69 11.00 -6.99
N THR A 163 -5.68 9.91 -6.22
CA THR A 163 -5.96 8.57 -6.75
C THR A 163 -7.35 8.52 -7.39
N GLY A 164 -8.36 9.10 -6.74
CA GLY A 164 -9.71 9.24 -7.32
C GLY A 164 -9.74 10.11 -8.58
N ILE A 165 -9.00 11.21 -8.60
CA ILE A 165 -8.86 12.08 -9.77
C ILE A 165 -8.22 11.33 -10.94
N HIS A 166 -7.13 10.60 -10.70
CA HIS A 166 -6.46 9.79 -11.72
C HIS A 166 -7.32 8.62 -12.23
N LEU A 167 -8.14 8.01 -11.36
CA LEU A 167 -9.15 7.04 -11.77
C LEU A 167 -10.17 7.66 -12.71
N ASN A 168 -10.70 8.84 -12.37
CA ASN A 168 -11.66 9.54 -13.23
C ASN A 168 -11.03 9.98 -14.57
N LEU A 169 -9.80 10.50 -14.53
CA LEU A 169 -9.04 10.86 -15.72
C LEU A 169 -8.89 9.67 -16.68
N SER A 170 -8.58 8.48 -16.15
CA SER A 170 -8.45 7.26 -16.96
C SER A 170 -9.74 6.86 -17.69
N ARG A 171 -10.91 7.29 -17.17
CA ARG A 171 -12.23 7.02 -17.76
C ARG A 171 -12.61 8.04 -18.83
N GLN A 172 -12.13 9.28 -18.73
CA GLN A 172 -12.51 10.37 -19.63
C GLN A 172 -11.81 10.36 -20.99
N GLN A 173 -10.83 9.48 -21.21
CA GLN A 173 -10.06 9.36 -22.47
C GLN A 173 -9.50 10.70 -22.99
N LEU A 174 -9.18 11.63 -22.09
CA LEU A 174 -8.62 12.93 -22.46
C LEU A 174 -7.24 12.78 -23.11
N GLU A 175 -6.87 13.72 -23.98
CA GLU A 175 -5.52 13.79 -24.54
C GLU A 175 -4.51 14.20 -23.47
N LYS A 176 -3.28 13.67 -23.53
CA LYS A 176 -2.21 13.92 -22.55
C LYS A 176 -2.00 15.40 -22.19
N PRO A 177 -2.03 16.37 -23.13
CA PRO A 177 -1.86 17.79 -22.80
C PRO A 177 -2.94 18.35 -21.87
N GLN A 178 -4.13 17.75 -21.85
CA GLN A 178 -5.26 18.20 -21.03
C GLN A 178 -5.24 17.60 -19.61
N HIS A 179 -4.39 16.60 -19.35
CA HIS A 179 -4.36 15.87 -18.08
C HIS A 179 -3.96 16.77 -16.90
N GLU A 180 -2.96 17.64 -17.07
CA GLU A 180 -2.50 18.52 -15.99
C GLU A 180 -3.57 19.56 -15.63
N ALA A 181 -4.21 20.16 -16.63
CA ALA A 181 -5.30 21.12 -16.42
C ALA A 181 -6.51 20.46 -15.71
N PHE A 182 -6.86 19.23 -16.11
CA PHE A 182 -7.91 18.46 -15.47
C PHE A 182 -7.61 18.18 -13.99
N ILE A 183 -6.38 17.72 -13.68
CA ILE A 183 -5.97 17.42 -12.30
C ILE A 183 -6.02 18.70 -11.44
N ALA A 184 -5.51 19.81 -11.96
CA ALA A 184 -5.52 21.09 -11.25
C ALA A 184 -6.93 21.60 -10.97
N SER A 185 -7.84 21.51 -11.95
CA SER A 185 -9.26 21.88 -11.77
C SER A 185 -9.95 20.96 -10.77
N ALA A 186 -9.74 19.65 -10.86
CA ALA A 186 -10.34 18.70 -9.93
C ALA A 186 -9.83 18.93 -8.49
N LEU A 187 -8.55 19.19 -8.30
CA LEU A 187 -7.98 19.49 -6.98
C LEU A 187 -8.55 20.76 -6.34
N SER A 188 -8.93 21.77 -7.12
CA SER A 188 -9.56 22.99 -6.59
C SER A 188 -11.05 22.78 -6.27
N GLU A 189 -11.72 21.85 -6.96
CA GLU A 189 -13.14 21.53 -6.77
C GLU A 189 -13.41 20.53 -5.63
N PHE A 190 -12.42 19.71 -5.23
CA PHE A 190 -12.52 18.78 -4.11
C PHE A 190 -11.91 19.39 -2.83
N PRO A 191 -12.63 20.23 -2.05
CA PRO A 191 -12.14 20.65 -0.74
C PRO A 191 -11.96 19.41 0.15
N PRO A 192 -11.06 19.49 1.15
CA PRO A 192 -10.79 18.40 2.08
C PRO A 192 -12.10 17.79 2.61
N LEU A 193 -12.22 16.46 2.54
CA LEU A 193 -13.20 15.74 3.34
C LEU A 193 -12.92 16.07 4.81
N SER A 194 -13.64 17.07 5.32
CA SER A 194 -13.70 17.35 6.74
C SER A 194 -14.29 16.09 7.37
N LEU A 195 -13.43 15.30 8.03
CA LEU A 195 -13.83 14.21 8.90
C LEU A 195 -14.56 14.82 10.10
N THR A 196 -15.78 15.31 9.87
CA THR A 196 -16.75 15.50 10.94
C THR A 196 -17.50 14.17 11.06
N PRO A 197 -17.44 13.48 12.22
CA PRO A 197 -18.36 12.39 12.45
C PRO A 197 -19.76 12.99 12.43
N LYS A 198 -20.61 12.54 11.49
CA LYS A 198 -22.05 12.75 11.58
C LYS A 198 -22.45 12.27 12.98
N LYS A 199 -22.80 13.21 13.86
CA LYS A 199 -23.61 12.90 15.03
C LYS A 199 -24.83 12.15 14.49
N ALA A 200 -24.96 10.88 14.87
CA ALA A 200 -26.23 10.19 14.77
C ALA A 200 -27.23 11.01 15.60
N ALA A 201 -28.22 11.57 14.94
CA ALA A 201 -29.35 12.19 15.61
C ALA A 201 -30.30 11.06 16.03
N LEU A 202 -30.53 11.02 17.35
CA LEU A 202 -31.62 10.37 18.11
C LEU A 202 -31.92 8.90 17.80
#